data_AF-A0A2G6LJE2-F1
#
_entry.id   AF-A0A2G6LJE2-F1
#
_cell.length_a   1.000
_cell.length_b   1.000
_cell.length_c   1.000
_cell.angle_alpha   90.00
_cell.angle_beta   90.00
_cell.angle_gamma   90.00
#
_symmetry.space_group_name_H-M   'P 1'
#
loop_
_entity.id
_entity.type
_entity.pdbx_description
1 polymer ?
#
loop_
_entity_poly.entity_id
_entity_poly.type
_entity_poly.pdbx_seq_one_letter_code
_entity_poly.pdbx_strand_id
1 'polypeptide(L)'
;MDDKTIYIKEKENPPRIKEEYSTLTIKVRPHDPNVIMSEQVKRGASIKFAKPLVEKIEGPFDENDNIVEELEVGKTYIYKATKFKQSTFTPIKHIWFAEQLNDGEITDLEYKKEENPYLDEQGTVCFKYVVKECEKVRIYAYVAKPIKSVSIENPVLFDDDYIKAIRNGRIIYTCNSGWIDKTHAFTDTKRPEPYIGVKNLWSQILNETGTKSNSPNEEGFKVIYKQDSTVIQNTPIINKPLRAGKTKEYFVKTGLTLEEKKQVALAIFKEVSIEFEGFQSLGFIIGKGHSSFEPADLISNLISFYRIVNPELNEEKILKLSKELTIEESIEVYRKYPGTFTEEKYKNRKFHPKYFPNKHCNNPKFPKELQTIKDIKKGIKFRDWITLFDIHGGKPPITGSKS
;
A
#
# COMPACT_ATOMS: atom_id res chain seq x y z
N MET A 1 36.72 -13.26 66.83
CA MET A 1 36.30 -14.20 65.77
C MET A 1 36.51 -13.46 64.47
N ASP A 2 37.60 -13.76 63.76
CA ASP A 2 37.86 -13.15 62.46
C ASP A 2 36.81 -13.69 61.48
N ASP A 3 35.91 -12.83 61.03
CA ASP A 3 34.94 -13.16 60.00
C ASP A 3 35.70 -13.36 58.68
N LYS A 4 36.01 -14.63 58.36
CA LYS A 4 36.72 -15.04 57.14
C LYS A 4 35.77 -15.11 55.94
N THR A 5 34.87 -14.15 55.82
CA THR A 5 33.84 -14.12 54.77
C THR A 5 34.21 -13.12 53.68
N ILE A 6 34.19 -13.56 52.42
CA ILE A 6 34.36 -12.70 51.25
C ILE A 6 32.96 -12.37 50.70
N TYR A 7 32.59 -11.09 50.72
CA TYR A 7 31.35 -10.60 50.15
C TYR A 7 31.54 -10.20 48.69
N ILE A 8 30.71 -10.76 47.80
CA ILE A 8 30.70 -10.43 46.38
C ILE A 8 29.45 -9.61 46.09
N LYS A 9 29.63 -8.38 45.58
CA LYS A 9 28.55 -7.52 45.12
C LYS A 9 28.69 -7.27 43.63
N GLU A 10 27.60 -7.43 42.88
CA GLU A 10 27.57 -7.05 41.48
C GLU A 10 27.75 -5.54 41.34
N LYS A 11 28.55 -5.11 40.36
CA LYS A 11 28.68 -3.69 40.03
C LYS A 11 27.32 -3.10 39.66
N GLU A 12 27.13 -1.83 39.97
CA GLU A 12 25.92 -1.10 39.61
C GLU A 12 25.77 -1.02 38.08
N ASN A 13 26.84 -0.59 37.40
CA ASN A 13 26.91 -0.50 35.93
C ASN A 13 28.05 -1.39 35.39
N PRO A 14 27.87 -2.72 35.31
CA PRO A 14 28.88 -3.59 34.72
C PRO A 14 28.97 -3.36 33.20
N PRO A 15 30.15 -3.57 32.59
CA PRO A 15 30.25 -3.60 31.14
C PRO A 15 29.34 -4.71 30.59
N ARG A 16 28.50 -4.36 29.61
CA ARG A 16 27.61 -5.31 28.95
C ARG A 16 28.42 -6.14 27.95
N ILE A 17 28.67 -7.41 28.26
CA ILE A 17 29.49 -8.33 27.45
C ILE A 17 28.69 -9.61 27.19
N LYS A 18 28.67 -10.07 25.93
CA LYS A 18 27.98 -11.28 25.46
C LYS A 18 28.79 -12.54 25.73
N GLU A 19 28.76 -13.00 26.97
CA GLU A 19 29.48 -14.19 27.43
C GLU A 19 28.55 -15.07 28.26
N GLU A 20 28.71 -16.38 28.16
CA GLU A 20 27.89 -17.35 28.90
C GLU A 20 28.23 -17.38 30.41
N TYR A 21 29.43 -16.94 30.77
CA TYR A 21 29.94 -16.98 32.14
C TYR A 21 30.72 -15.70 32.46
N SER A 22 30.66 -15.28 33.72
CA SER A 22 31.61 -14.33 34.30
C SER A 22 32.70 -15.11 35.03
N THR A 23 33.97 -14.74 34.87
CA THR A 23 35.09 -15.43 35.54
C THR A 23 35.67 -14.57 36.66
N LEU A 24 35.62 -15.07 37.90
CA LEU A 24 36.41 -14.52 39.01
C LEU A 24 37.76 -15.21 39.02
N THR A 25 38.86 -14.44 39.05
CA THR A 25 40.21 -14.98 39.20
C THR A 25 40.87 -14.41 40.44
N ILE A 26 41.30 -15.28 41.35
CA ILE A 26 41.98 -14.94 42.59
C ILE A 26 43.47 -15.22 42.38
N LYS A 27 44.31 -14.18 42.53
CA LYS A 27 45.77 -14.27 42.42
C LYS A 27 46.39 -13.89 43.75
N VAL A 28 47.30 -14.72 44.24
CA VAL A 28 48.11 -14.42 45.42
C VAL A 28 49.36 -13.66 44.96
N ARG A 29 49.68 -12.55 45.62
CA ARG A 29 50.91 -11.80 45.39
C ARG A 29 51.67 -11.71 46.71
N PRO A 30 52.90 -12.26 46.80
CA PRO A 30 53.71 -12.17 47.99
C PRO A 30 54.13 -10.71 48.19
N HIS A 31 54.23 -10.29 49.44
CA HIS A 31 54.71 -8.96 49.79
C HIS A 31 56.20 -8.80 49.49
N ASP A 32 56.99 -9.85 49.75
CA ASP A 32 58.40 -9.91 49.36
C ASP A 32 58.52 -10.34 47.89
N PRO A 33 59.08 -9.48 47.00
CA PRO A 33 59.23 -9.78 45.58
C PRO A 33 60.20 -10.93 45.29
N ASN A 34 61.03 -11.35 46.26
CA ASN A 34 61.99 -12.44 46.10
C ASN A 34 61.39 -13.83 46.36
N VAL A 35 60.13 -13.90 46.80
CA VAL A 35 59.44 -15.17 47.05
C VAL A 35 59.21 -15.91 45.72
N ILE A 36 59.85 -17.06 45.57
CA ILE A 36 59.69 -17.94 44.42
C ILE A 36 58.35 -18.68 44.54
N MET A 37 57.36 -18.26 43.75
CA MET A 37 56.08 -18.96 43.63
C MET A 37 56.14 -20.06 42.56
N SER A 38 55.43 -21.16 42.78
CA SER A 38 55.20 -22.16 41.73
C SER A 38 54.33 -21.58 40.61
N GLU A 39 54.46 -22.11 39.39
CA GLU A 39 53.63 -21.69 38.25
C GLU A 39 52.13 -21.86 38.51
N GLN A 40 51.75 -22.85 39.31
CA GLN A 40 50.35 -23.06 39.71
C GLN A 40 49.83 -21.92 40.60
N VAL A 41 50.64 -21.43 41.54
CA VAL A 41 50.28 -20.29 42.40
C VAL A 41 50.23 -18.98 41.60
N LYS A 42 51.14 -18.80 40.63
CA LYS A 42 51.15 -17.64 39.73
C LYS A 42 49.93 -17.55 38.81
N ARG A 43 49.42 -18.70 38.33
CA ARG A 43 48.22 -18.76 37.49
C ARG A 43 46.97 -18.30 38.24
N GLY A 44 46.91 -18.53 39.55
CA GLY A 44 45.76 -18.22 40.40
C GLY A 44 44.62 -19.23 40.23
N ALA A 45 43.61 -19.11 41.07
CA ALA A 45 42.39 -19.92 41.00
C ALA A 45 41.27 -19.14 40.30
N SER A 46 40.57 -19.78 39.37
CA SER A 46 39.45 -19.17 38.65
C SER A 46 38.15 -19.92 38.89
N ILE A 47 37.07 -19.18 39.09
CA ILE A 47 35.72 -19.72 39.27
C ILE A 47 34.82 -19.04 38.23
N LYS A 48 34.03 -19.85 37.50
CA LYS A 48 33.05 -19.38 36.52
C LYS A 48 31.67 -19.29 37.17
N PHE A 49 31.02 -18.16 37.01
CA PHE A 49 29.64 -17.93 37.41
C PHE A 49 28.78 -17.85 36.15
N ALA A 50 27.80 -18.76 36.02
CA ALA A 50 26.87 -18.72 34.90
C ALA A 50 26.06 -17.43 34.94
N LYS A 51 25.92 -16.77 33.79
CA LYS A 51 24.98 -15.65 33.65
C LYS A 51 23.55 -16.19 33.55
N PRO A 52 22.51 -15.38 33.85
CA PRO A 52 21.13 -15.85 33.76
C PRO A 52 20.84 -16.31 32.33
N LEU A 53 20.22 -17.47 32.17
CA LEU A 53 19.76 -17.93 30.86
C LEU A 53 18.31 -17.51 30.72
N VAL A 54 17.96 -16.82 29.63
CA VAL A 54 16.56 -16.58 29.28
C VAL A 54 15.96 -17.89 28.78
N GLU A 55 14.91 -18.37 29.42
CA GLU A 55 14.23 -19.62 29.07
C GLU A 55 12.92 -19.37 28.32
N LYS A 56 12.27 -18.22 28.54
CA LYS A 56 11.00 -17.88 27.91
C LYS A 56 10.91 -16.37 27.66
N ILE A 57 10.37 -16.05 26.49
CA ILE A 57 9.92 -14.71 26.11
C ILE A 57 8.41 -14.79 25.84
N GLU A 58 7.69 -13.73 26.19
CA GLU A 58 6.25 -13.56 26.01
C GLU A 58 5.96 -12.22 25.31
N GLY A 59 4.83 -12.14 24.62
CA GLY A 59 4.43 -11.00 23.81
C GLY A 59 4.05 -11.41 22.39
N PRO A 60 3.80 -10.44 21.50
CA PRO A 60 3.82 -9.00 21.72
C PRO A 60 2.59 -8.57 22.53
N PHE A 61 2.80 -7.67 23.49
CA PHE A 61 1.72 -7.02 24.24
C PHE A 61 1.45 -5.62 23.71
N ASP A 62 0.18 -5.22 23.63
CA ASP A 62 -0.22 -3.84 23.36
C ASP A 62 -0.03 -2.93 24.59
N GLU A 63 -0.45 -1.66 24.48
CA GLU A 63 -0.37 -0.68 25.57
C GLU A 63 -1.24 -1.02 26.80
N ASN A 64 -2.21 -1.92 26.63
CA ASN A 64 -3.15 -2.37 27.65
C ASN A 64 -2.77 -3.76 28.20
N ASP A 65 -1.58 -4.26 27.88
CA ASP A 65 -1.05 -5.57 28.25
C ASP A 65 -1.82 -6.77 27.67
N ASN A 66 -2.53 -6.57 26.55
CA ASN A 66 -3.17 -7.67 25.82
C ASN A 66 -2.20 -8.28 24.80
N ILE A 67 -2.23 -9.61 24.67
CA ILE A 67 -1.49 -10.31 23.62
C ILE A 67 -2.08 -9.99 22.25
N VAL A 68 -1.22 -9.67 21.29
CA VAL A 68 -1.60 -9.40 19.90
C VAL A 68 -1.00 -10.45 18.97
N GLU A 69 -1.79 -10.94 18.02
CA GLU A 69 -1.33 -11.94 17.05
C GLU A 69 -0.57 -11.31 15.87
N GLU A 70 -1.01 -10.13 15.41
CA GLU A 70 -0.48 -9.44 14.23
C GLU A 70 0.03 -8.04 14.57
N LEU A 71 1.17 -7.67 14.02
CA LEU A 71 1.84 -6.39 14.29
C LEU A 71 1.52 -5.35 13.22
N GLU A 72 1.29 -4.10 13.60
CA GLU A 72 1.15 -2.99 12.65
C GLU A 72 2.44 -2.17 12.57
N VAL A 73 2.89 -1.87 11.35
CA VAL A 73 4.09 -1.05 11.08
C VAL A 73 3.99 0.29 11.81
N GLY A 74 5.07 0.68 12.50
CA GLY A 74 5.17 1.94 13.24
C GLY A 74 4.53 1.93 14.63
N LYS A 75 3.69 0.93 14.97
CA LYS A 75 3.20 0.76 16.36
C LYS A 75 4.28 0.17 17.25
N THR A 76 4.14 0.42 18.56
CA THR A 76 5.04 -0.11 19.59
C THR A 76 4.37 -1.26 20.33
N TYR A 77 5.09 -2.36 20.51
CA TYR A 77 4.65 -3.50 21.29
C TYR A 77 5.70 -3.90 22.31
N ILE A 78 5.27 -4.56 23.38
CA ILE A 78 6.14 -4.95 24.49
C ILE A 78 6.43 -6.45 24.42
N TYR A 79 7.70 -6.82 24.60
CA TYR A 79 8.14 -8.20 24.77
C TYR A 79 8.74 -8.36 26.16
N LYS A 80 8.36 -9.44 26.85
CA LYS A 80 8.75 -9.71 28.24
C LYS A 80 9.58 -10.98 28.31
N ALA A 81 10.77 -10.93 28.89
CA ALA A 81 11.53 -12.12 29.24
C ALA A 81 11.06 -12.60 30.63
N THR A 82 10.26 -13.67 30.67
CA THR A 82 9.48 -14.03 31.88
C THR A 82 10.05 -15.19 32.68
N LYS A 83 10.95 -15.98 32.10
CA LYS A 83 11.57 -17.13 32.79
C LYS A 83 13.08 -17.12 32.63
N PHE A 84 13.77 -17.27 33.76
CA PHE A 84 15.23 -17.27 33.81
C PHE A 84 15.74 -18.47 34.61
N LYS A 85 16.88 -19.02 34.19
CA LYS A 85 17.66 -19.90 35.04
C LYS A 85 18.20 -19.11 36.24
N GLN A 86 18.08 -19.68 37.44
CA GLN A 86 18.57 -19.05 38.67
C GLN A 86 20.05 -18.67 38.54
N SER A 87 20.37 -17.44 38.89
CA SER A 87 21.68 -16.83 38.71
C SER A 87 21.99 -15.87 39.85
N THR A 88 23.28 -15.69 40.12
CA THR A 88 23.79 -14.71 41.09
C THR A 88 23.77 -13.27 40.55
N PHE A 89 23.54 -13.09 39.24
CA PHE A 89 23.52 -11.79 38.57
C PHE A 89 22.11 -11.29 38.28
N THR A 90 21.91 -9.97 38.35
CA THR A 90 20.63 -9.34 38.03
C THR A 90 20.33 -9.46 36.53
N PRO A 91 19.20 -10.09 36.12
CA PRO A 91 18.92 -10.39 34.71
C PRO A 91 19.04 -9.20 33.74
N ILE A 92 18.42 -8.06 34.05
CA ILE A 92 18.37 -6.90 33.15
C ILE A 92 19.76 -6.39 32.69
N LYS A 93 20.79 -6.55 33.53
CA LYS A 93 22.15 -6.08 33.23
C LYS A 93 22.87 -6.94 32.18
N HIS A 94 22.37 -8.15 31.92
CA HIS A 94 23.02 -9.14 31.07
C HIS A 94 22.16 -9.58 29.87
N ILE A 95 20.88 -9.19 29.83
CA ILE A 95 19.96 -9.57 28.76
C ILE A 95 19.98 -8.56 27.63
N TRP A 96 20.17 -9.08 26.43
CA TRP A 96 20.10 -8.42 25.15
C TRP A 96 18.81 -8.79 24.44
N PHE A 97 18.35 -7.87 23.60
CA PHE A 97 17.29 -8.14 22.64
C PHE A 97 17.86 -8.03 21.23
N ALA A 98 17.36 -8.85 20.32
CA ALA A 98 17.68 -8.80 18.91
C ALA A 98 16.42 -9.01 18.09
N GLU A 99 16.45 -8.56 16.84
CA GLU A 99 15.42 -8.81 15.87
C GLU A 99 15.98 -9.64 14.70
N GLN A 100 15.08 -10.31 14.00
CA GLN A 100 15.30 -10.85 12.68
C GLN A 100 14.10 -10.46 11.83
N LEU A 101 14.33 -9.66 10.80
CA LEU A 101 13.31 -9.25 9.85
C LEU A 101 13.20 -10.32 8.76
N ASN A 102 11.99 -10.81 8.52
CA ASN A 102 11.69 -11.93 7.64
C ASN A 102 12.56 -13.16 8.00
N ASP A 103 13.41 -13.60 7.09
CA ASP A 103 14.39 -14.68 7.30
C ASP A 103 15.84 -14.16 7.12
N GLY A 104 16.06 -12.87 7.37
CA GLY A 104 17.34 -12.18 7.21
C GLY A 104 18.33 -12.43 8.36
N GLU A 105 19.33 -11.56 8.46
CA GLU A 105 20.32 -11.59 9.55
C GLU A 105 19.69 -11.21 10.90
N ILE A 106 20.24 -11.77 11.98
CA ILE A 106 19.86 -11.40 13.35
C ILE A 106 20.67 -10.16 13.74
N THR A 107 19.98 -9.07 14.05
CA THR A 107 20.58 -7.79 14.42
C THR A 107 20.25 -7.43 15.86
N ASP A 108 21.24 -6.91 16.58
CA ASP A 108 21.00 -6.45 17.94
C ASP A 108 20.11 -5.22 17.96
N LEU A 109 19.15 -5.22 18.87
CA LEU A 109 18.37 -4.03 19.16
C LEU A 109 19.19 -3.10 20.06
N GLU A 110 19.06 -1.80 19.80
CA GLU A 110 19.83 -0.77 20.49
C GLU A 110 19.53 -0.78 22.00
N TYR A 111 20.58 -0.78 22.81
CA TYR A 111 20.47 -0.56 24.25
C TYR A 111 20.38 0.94 24.54
N LYS A 112 19.28 1.36 25.15
CA LYS A 112 19.08 2.73 25.62
C LYS A 112 18.89 2.69 27.13
N LYS A 113 19.88 3.23 27.86
CA LYS A 113 19.86 3.26 29.33
C LYS A 113 18.55 3.90 29.80
N GLU A 114 17.89 3.28 30.78
CA GLU A 114 16.61 3.73 31.38
C GLU A 114 15.39 3.72 30.46
N GLU A 115 15.54 3.36 29.17
CA GLU A 115 14.44 3.19 28.24
C GLU A 115 14.22 1.72 27.85
N ASN A 116 15.28 1.04 27.39
CA ASN A 116 15.20 -0.30 26.83
C ASN A 116 16.53 -1.08 26.99
N PRO A 117 16.50 -2.32 27.52
CA PRO A 117 15.39 -2.94 28.23
C PRO A 117 15.14 -2.27 29.59
N TYR A 118 13.94 -2.47 30.16
CA TYR A 118 13.51 -1.94 31.47
C TYR A 118 12.89 -3.04 32.34
N LEU A 119 12.65 -2.76 33.63
CA LEU A 119 11.92 -3.65 34.54
C LEU A 119 10.48 -3.19 34.68
N ASP A 120 9.51 -4.11 34.61
CA ASP A 120 8.14 -3.83 35.04
C ASP A 120 7.98 -3.88 36.57
N GLU A 121 6.77 -3.64 37.07
CA GLU A 121 6.45 -3.63 38.51
C GLU A 121 6.72 -4.99 39.18
N GLN A 122 6.71 -6.08 38.42
CA GLN A 122 6.97 -7.44 38.89
C GLN A 122 8.46 -7.81 38.79
N GLY A 123 9.31 -6.91 38.27
CA GLY A 123 10.75 -7.14 38.08
C GLY A 123 11.07 -7.99 36.83
N THR A 124 10.14 -8.09 35.88
CA THR A 124 10.33 -8.76 34.58
C THR A 124 11.11 -7.85 33.64
N VAL A 125 12.00 -8.43 32.84
CA VAL A 125 12.78 -7.66 31.85
C VAL A 125 11.96 -7.47 30.58
N CYS A 126 11.62 -6.22 30.28
CA CYS A 126 10.75 -5.81 29.17
C CYS A 126 11.53 -5.04 28.10
N PHE A 127 11.05 -5.12 26.86
CA PHE A 127 11.56 -4.37 25.73
C PHE A 127 10.41 -3.81 24.88
N LYS A 128 10.40 -2.49 24.67
CA LYS A 128 9.49 -1.80 23.75
C LYS A 128 10.05 -1.83 22.33
N TYR A 129 9.35 -2.49 21.42
CA TYR A 129 9.74 -2.66 20.03
C TYR A 129 8.83 -1.85 19.10
N VAL A 130 9.43 -0.98 18.28
CA VAL A 130 8.72 -0.26 17.21
C VAL A 130 8.80 -1.10 15.93
N VAL A 131 7.64 -1.47 15.39
CA VAL A 131 7.55 -2.40 14.26
C VAL A 131 8.07 -1.76 12.98
N LYS A 132 9.02 -2.43 12.33
CA LYS A 132 9.60 -2.04 11.04
C LYS A 132 8.82 -2.65 9.88
N GLU A 133 8.94 -2.03 8.71
CA GLU A 133 8.33 -2.53 7.47
C GLU A 133 8.98 -3.87 7.05
N CYS A 134 8.24 -4.97 7.21
CA CYS A 134 8.62 -6.34 6.85
C CYS A 134 7.35 -7.21 6.77
N GLU A 135 7.47 -8.47 6.34
CA GLU A 135 6.35 -9.44 6.30
C GLU A 135 6.15 -10.12 7.66
N LYS A 136 7.25 -10.40 8.35
CA LYS A 136 7.28 -10.97 9.70
C LYS A 136 8.52 -10.50 10.44
N VAL A 137 8.44 -10.44 11.76
CA VAL A 137 9.58 -10.15 12.63
C VAL A 137 9.68 -11.19 13.72
N ARG A 138 10.91 -11.60 14.04
CA ARG A 138 11.21 -12.45 15.17
C ARG A 138 12.04 -11.70 16.20
N ILE A 139 11.56 -11.65 17.44
CA ILE A 139 12.24 -11.00 18.55
C ILE A 139 12.87 -12.05 19.47
N TYR A 140 14.14 -11.83 19.79
CA TYR A 140 14.94 -12.67 20.66
C TYR A 140 15.23 -11.96 21.98
N ALA A 141 15.30 -12.72 23.07
CA ALA A 141 15.88 -12.28 24.33
C ALA A 141 16.99 -13.27 24.73
N TYR A 142 18.20 -12.78 24.97
CA TYR A 142 19.37 -13.65 25.15
C TYR A 142 20.49 -13.00 25.96
N VAL A 143 21.49 -13.78 26.38
CA VAL A 143 22.64 -13.28 27.16
C VAL A 143 23.97 -13.33 26.42
N ALA A 144 24.27 -14.47 25.79
CA ALA A 144 25.49 -14.63 24.99
C ALA A 144 25.17 -14.67 23.49
N LYS A 145 24.18 -15.47 23.10
CA LYS A 145 23.82 -15.72 21.70
C LYS A 145 22.30 -15.88 21.58
N PRO A 146 21.66 -15.33 20.54
CA PRO A 146 20.24 -15.54 20.27
C PRO A 146 19.98 -17.02 19.90
N ILE A 147 18.87 -17.56 20.38
CA ILE A 147 18.44 -18.94 20.09
C ILE A 147 16.97 -18.96 19.67
N LYS A 148 16.66 -19.70 18.60
CA LYS A 148 15.32 -19.71 17.98
C LYS A 148 14.22 -20.22 18.94
N SER A 149 14.56 -21.13 19.86
CA SER A 149 13.62 -21.63 20.87
C SER A 149 13.24 -20.61 21.93
N VAL A 150 13.99 -19.52 22.07
CA VAL A 150 13.72 -18.40 22.99
C VAL A 150 13.55 -17.13 22.15
N SER A 151 12.56 -17.20 21.28
CA SER A 151 12.13 -16.09 20.43
C SER A 151 10.64 -16.20 20.12
N ILE A 152 10.02 -15.08 19.79
CA ILE A 152 8.66 -15.02 19.27
C ILE A 152 8.72 -14.47 17.86
N GLU A 153 7.97 -15.08 16.94
CA GLU A 153 7.79 -14.60 15.58
C GLU A 153 6.35 -14.15 15.41
N ASN A 154 6.16 -12.95 14.86
CA ASN A 154 4.85 -12.40 14.57
C ASN A 154 4.79 -11.94 13.11
N PRO A 155 3.65 -12.17 12.43
CA PRO A 155 3.38 -11.53 11.16
C PRO A 155 3.23 -10.02 11.35
N VAL A 156 3.71 -9.26 10.37
CA VAL A 156 3.53 -7.81 10.30
C VAL A 156 2.52 -7.53 9.20
N LEU A 157 1.45 -6.84 9.57
CA LEU A 157 0.47 -6.30 8.63
C LEU A 157 1.18 -5.27 7.74
N PHE A 158 1.48 -5.70 6.53
CA PHE A 158 2.12 -4.86 5.52
C PHE A 158 1.08 -3.88 4.96
N ASP A 159 1.33 -2.58 5.15
CA ASP A 159 0.57 -1.52 4.49
C ASP A 159 1.11 -1.39 3.06
N ASP A 160 0.63 -2.24 2.15
CA ASP A 160 0.93 -2.09 0.72
C ASP A 160 0.39 -0.77 0.15
N ASP A 161 0.78 -0.46 -1.09
CA ASP A 161 0.37 0.77 -1.77
C ASP A 161 -1.16 0.92 -1.86
N TYR A 162 -1.92 -0.17 -1.87
CA TYR A 162 -3.39 -0.14 -1.90
C TYR A 162 -3.97 0.13 -0.52
N ILE A 163 -3.45 -0.47 0.56
CA ILE A 163 -3.82 -0.09 1.93
C ILE A 163 -3.53 1.39 2.16
N LYS A 164 -2.36 1.89 1.74
CA LYS A 164 -2.01 3.32 1.81
C LYS A 164 -3.02 4.17 1.02
N ALA A 165 -3.40 3.74 -0.19
CA ALA A 165 -4.42 4.43 -0.99
C ALA A 165 -5.81 4.42 -0.31
N ILE A 166 -6.19 3.34 0.37
CA ILE A 166 -7.45 3.24 1.11
C ILE A 166 -7.43 4.16 2.34
N ARG A 167 -6.35 4.12 3.14
CA ARG A 167 -6.17 5.01 4.30
C ARG A 167 -6.22 6.48 3.94
N ASN A 168 -5.69 6.85 2.78
CA ASN A 168 -5.72 8.22 2.29
C ASN A 168 -7.07 8.60 1.63
N GLY A 169 -8.06 7.70 1.63
CA GLY A 169 -9.38 7.91 1.03
C GLY A 169 -9.38 7.96 -0.50
N ARG A 170 -8.26 7.62 -1.16
CA ARG A 170 -8.16 7.61 -2.63
C ARG A 170 -8.98 6.47 -3.21
N ILE A 171 -8.92 5.29 -2.60
CA ILE A 171 -9.69 4.11 -2.99
C ILE A 171 -10.63 3.76 -1.84
N ILE A 172 -11.89 3.51 -2.14
CA ILE A 172 -12.87 3.15 -1.11
C ILE A 172 -13.78 2.03 -1.61
N TYR A 173 -14.19 1.13 -0.70
CA TYR A 173 -15.22 0.16 -1.03
C TYR A 173 -16.60 0.76 -0.74
N THR A 174 -17.54 0.48 -1.63
CA THR A 174 -18.92 0.90 -1.50
C THR A 174 -19.84 -0.29 -1.74
N CYS A 175 -20.93 -0.41 -0.99
CA CYS A 175 -21.77 -1.59 -1.10
C CYS A 175 -22.45 -1.71 -2.47
N ASN A 176 -22.90 -0.59 -3.04
CA ASN A 176 -23.69 -0.61 -4.27
C ASN A 176 -22.83 -0.46 -5.53
N SER A 177 -21.62 0.10 -5.45
CA SER A 177 -20.76 0.33 -6.62
C SER A 177 -19.43 -0.43 -6.58
N GLY A 178 -19.16 -1.22 -5.52
CA GLY A 178 -17.90 -1.93 -5.37
C GLY A 178 -16.75 -0.98 -5.03
N TRP A 179 -15.53 -1.32 -5.46
CA TRP A 179 -14.37 -0.44 -5.32
C TRP A 179 -14.51 0.81 -6.21
N ILE A 180 -14.21 1.98 -5.66
CA ILE A 180 -14.14 3.25 -6.37
C ILE A 180 -12.76 3.86 -6.12
N ASP A 181 -11.98 4.10 -7.17
CA ASP A 181 -10.87 5.08 -7.12
C ASP A 181 -11.48 6.48 -7.35
N LYS A 182 -11.42 7.32 -6.31
CA LYS A 182 -11.96 8.69 -6.31
C LYS A 182 -11.21 9.61 -7.27
N THR A 183 -9.93 9.35 -7.55
CA THR A 183 -9.16 10.13 -8.52
C THR A 183 -9.64 9.88 -9.94
N HIS A 184 -10.05 8.65 -10.26
CA HIS A 184 -10.68 8.33 -11.54
C HIS A 184 -12.13 8.83 -11.61
N ALA A 185 -12.89 8.69 -10.53
CA ALA A 185 -14.33 9.00 -10.50
C ALA A 185 -14.63 10.50 -10.45
N PHE A 186 -13.88 11.28 -9.65
CA PHE A 186 -14.28 12.63 -9.26
C PHE A 186 -13.29 13.73 -9.67
N THR A 187 -12.15 13.38 -10.25
CA THR A 187 -11.17 14.38 -10.72
C THR A 187 -11.30 14.64 -12.21
N ASP A 188 -11.44 15.91 -12.60
CA ASP A 188 -11.33 16.31 -14.00
C ASP A 188 -9.86 16.24 -14.44
N THR A 189 -9.63 15.81 -15.69
CA THR A 189 -8.28 15.84 -16.26
C THR A 189 -7.72 17.26 -16.27
N LYS A 190 -6.48 17.43 -15.81
CA LYS A 190 -5.71 18.69 -15.89
C LYS A 190 -4.92 18.82 -17.19
N ARG A 191 -5.13 17.88 -18.13
CA ARG A 191 -4.44 17.82 -19.40
C ARG A 191 -4.92 18.97 -20.31
N PRO A 192 -4.01 19.72 -20.96
CA PRO A 192 -4.39 20.83 -21.84
C PRO A 192 -4.92 20.34 -23.20
N GLU A 193 -4.70 19.07 -23.56
CA GLU A 193 -5.13 18.56 -24.87
C GLU A 193 -6.68 18.48 -24.96
N PRO A 194 -7.30 19.08 -26.00
CA PRO A 194 -8.75 19.31 -26.07
C PRO A 194 -9.59 18.05 -26.32
N TYR A 195 -8.95 16.90 -26.55
CA TYR A 195 -9.62 15.63 -26.83
C TYR A 195 -9.51 14.63 -25.66
N ILE A 196 -8.82 15.02 -24.57
CA ILE A 196 -8.63 14.15 -23.41
C ILE A 196 -9.74 14.37 -22.39
N GLY A 197 -10.29 13.28 -21.87
CA GLY A 197 -11.23 13.30 -20.75
C GLY A 197 -12.70 13.49 -21.14
N VAL A 198 -13.59 12.96 -20.31
CA VAL A 198 -15.03 12.88 -20.58
C VAL A 198 -15.64 14.27 -20.81
N LYS A 199 -15.24 15.29 -20.04
CA LYS A 199 -15.74 16.65 -20.17
C LYS A 199 -15.58 17.22 -21.58
N ASN A 200 -14.42 16.95 -22.20
CA ASN A 200 -14.12 17.39 -23.54
C ASN A 200 -14.88 16.59 -24.61
N LEU A 201 -15.04 15.28 -24.42
CA LEU A 201 -15.92 14.46 -25.26
C LEU A 201 -17.36 14.98 -25.23
N TRP A 202 -17.89 15.21 -24.02
CA TRP A 202 -19.26 15.68 -23.84
C TRP A 202 -19.45 17.07 -24.43
N SER A 203 -18.52 18.00 -24.22
CA SER A 203 -18.57 19.34 -24.81
C SER A 203 -18.60 19.32 -26.34
N GLN A 204 -17.77 18.48 -26.98
CA GLN A 204 -17.77 18.33 -28.45
C GLN A 204 -19.14 17.89 -28.99
N ILE A 205 -19.76 16.88 -28.36
CA ILE A 205 -21.04 16.33 -28.80
C ILE A 205 -22.20 17.27 -28.46
N LEU A 206 -22.17 17.87 -27.27
CA LEU A 206 -23.22 18.78 -26.80
C LEU A 206 -23.32 20.02 -27.70
N ASN A 207 -22.17 20.62 -27.99
CA ASN A 207 -22.06 21.89 -28.71
C ASN A 207 -21.78 21.72 -30.22
N GLU A 208 -21.63 20.48 -30.70
CA GLU A 208 -21.41 20.15 -32.11
C GLU A 208 -20.19 20.88 -32.74
N THR A 209 -19.08 20.96 -31.99
CA THR A 209 -17.91 21.82 -32.32
C THR A 209 -16.87 21.18 -33.25
N GLY A 210 -17.12 19.96 -33.73
CA GLY A 210 -16.19 19.23 -34.58
C GLY A 210 -16.12 19.71 -36.03
N THR A 211 -15.10 19.25 -36.77
CA THR A 211 -15.02 19.47 -38.22
C THR A 211 -16.25 18.88 -38.90
N LYS A 212 -17.00 19.69 -39.66
CA LYS A 212 -18.19 19.21 -40.39
C LYS A 212 -17.80 18.14 -41.42
N SER A 213 -18.67 17.15 -41.58
CA SER A 213 -18.52 16.13 -42.63
C SER A 213 -19.01 16.66 -43.97
N ASN A 214 -18.31 16.26 -45.04
CA ASN A 214 -18.72 16.47 -46.43
C ASN A 214 -19.45 15.25 -47.03
N SER A 215 -19.92 14.34 -46.19
CA SER A 215 -20.66 13.16 -46.66
C SER A 215 -21.92 13.60 -47.40
N PRO A 216 -22.09 13.23 -48.68
CA PRO A 216 -23.30 13.58 -49.42
C PRO A 216 -24.51 12.94 -48.71
N ASN A 217 -25.51 13.76 -48.39
CA ASN A 217 -26.76 13.39 -47.70
C ASN A 217 -26.65 13.08 -46.19
N GLU A 218 -25.51 13.30 -45.54
CA GLU A 218 -25.37 13.10 -44.10
C GLU A 218 -24.72 14.31 -43.43
N GLU A 219 -25.54 15.10 -42.72
CA GLU A 219 -25.02 16.17 -41.87
C GLU A 219 -24.47 15.61 -40.55
N GLY A 220 -23.20 15.92 -40.27
CA GLY A 220 -22.52 15.48 -39.07
C GLY A 220 -21.17 16.15 -38.90
N PHE A 221 -20.46 15.79 -37.85
CA PHE A 221 -19.18 16.38 -37.48
C PHE A 221 -18.24 15.35 -36.86
N LYS A 222 -16.95 15.65 -36.91
CA LYS A 222 -15.87 14.83 -36.35
C LYS A 222 -15.77 15.04 -34.85
N VAL A 223 -15.85 13.95 -34.09
CA VAL A 223 -15.56 13.92 -32.66
C VAL A 223 -14.27 13.13 -32.44
N ILE A 224 -13.33 13.70 -31.71
CA ILE A 224 -12.07 13.04 -31.35
C ILE A 224 -12.08 12.80 -29.84
N TYR A 225 -11.84 11.56 -29.44
CA TYR A 225 -11.74 11.19 -28.03
C TYR A 225 -10.46 10.44 -27.74
N LYS A 226 -9.78 10.86 -26.66
CA LYS A 226 -8.53 10.28 -26.18
C LYS A 226 -8.60 9.99 -24.68
N GLN A 227 -8.09 8.82 -24.30
CA GLN A 227 -7.69 8.51 -22.93
C GLN A 227 -6.20 8.18 -22.91
N ASP A 228 -5.48 8.70 -21.91
CA ASP A 228 -4.06 8.42 -21.72
C ASP A 228 -3.67 8.26 -20.26
N SER A 229 -2.50 7.65 -20.05
CA SER A 229 -1.83 7.62 -18.76
C SER A 229 -0.37 8.00 -18.91
N THR A 230 0.20 8.48 -17.81
CA THR A 230 1.64 8.73 -17.69
C THR A 230 2.36 7.40 -17.52
N VAL A 231 3.11 6.97 -18.55
CA VAL A 231 3.86 5.70 -18.53
C VAL A 231 5.20 5.88 -17.82
N ILE A 232 5.86 7.01 -18.04
CA ILE A 232 7.13 7.36 -17.40
C ILE A 232 6.99 8.73 -16.77
N GLN A 233 7.20 8.81 -15.45
CA GLN A 233 7.28 10.09 -14.76
C GLN A 233 8.62 10.77 -15.08
N ASN A 234 8.76 12.05 -14.76
CA ASN A 234 10.02 12.74 -14.92
C ASN A 234 11.12 11.99 -14.15
N THR A 235 12.22 11.69 -14.85
CA THR A 235 13.44 11.15 -14.25
C THR A 235 14.58 12.12 -14.55
N PRO A 236 15.73 12.04 -13.86
CA PRO A 236 16.89 12.88 -14.18
C PRO A 236 17.35 12.79 -15.64
N ILE A 237 16.98 11.72 -16.34
CA ILE A 237 17.33 11.44 -17.74
C ILE A 237 16.18 11.86 -18.69
N ILE A 238 14.93 11.83 -18.21
CA ILE A 238 13.72 12.12 -19.00
C ILE A 238 13.02 13.32 -18.36
N ASN A 239 13.27 14.50 -18.93
CA ASN A 239 12.77 15.79 -18.41
C ASN A 239 11.27 16.05 -18.69
N LYS A 240 10.58 15.15 -19.40
CA LYS A 240 9.14 15.25 -19.67
C LYS A 240 8.46 13.89 -19.53
N PRO A 241 7.27 13.82 -18.92
CA PRO A 241 6.62 12.55 -18.69
C PRO A 241 6.21 11.92 -20.03
N LEU A 242 6.59 10.66 -20.26
CA LEU A 242 6.14 9.91 -21.44
C LEU A 242 4.71 9.45 -21.20
N ARG A 243 3.83 9.75 -22.15
CA ARG A 243 2.41 9.40 -22.07
C ARG A 243 2.05 8.48 -23.23
N ALA A 244 1.21 7.50 -22.95
CA ALA A 244 0.65 6.62 -23.96
C ALA A 244 -0.86 6.50 -23.74
N GLY A 245 -1.60 6.35 -24.82
CA GLY A 245 -3.05 6.38 -24.76
C GLY A 245 -3.71 5.87 -26.04
N LYS A 246 -5.03 5.86 -26.02
CA LYS A 246 -5.87 5.51 -27.16
C LYS A 246 -6.64 6.73 -27.61
N THR A 247 -6.55 7.02 -28.90
CA THR A 247 -7.27 8.09 -29.58
C THR A 247 -8.12 7.48 -30.67
N LYS A 248 -9.39 7.87 -30.74
CA LYS A 248 -10.30 7.50 -31.82
C LYS A 248 -11.05 8.70 -32.36
N GLU A 249 -11.49 8.57 -33.60
CA GLU A 249 -12.19 9.59 -34.36
C GLU A 249 -13.53 9.04 -34.85
N TYR A 250 -14.58 9.81 -34.64
CA TYR A 250 -15.96 9.40 -34.93
C TYR A 250 -16.67 10.46 -35.75
N PHE A 251 -17.54 10.02 -36.65
CA PHE A 251 -18.62 10.85 -37.19
C PHE A 251 -19.79 10.82 -36.20
N VAL A 252 -20.34 11.99 -35.88
CA VAL A 252 -21.58 12.14 -35.09
C VAL A 252 -22.55 13.01 -35.87
N LYS A 253 -23.80 12.55 -35.99
CA LYS A 253 -24.86 13.29 -36.69
C LYS A 253 -25.18 14.62 -35.98
N THR A 254 -25.44 15.69 -36.74
CA THR A 254 -25.90 16.98 -36.19
C THR A 254 -27.36 16.91 -35.73
N GLY A 255 -27.74 17.81 -34.80
CA GLY A 255 -29.14 17.98 -34.40
C GLY A 255 -29.72 16.82 -33.57
N LEU A 256 -28.89 15.99 -32.95
CA LEU A 256 -29.33 14.94 -32.03
C LEU A 256 -29.98 15.55 -30.78
N THR A 257 -31.02 14.90 -30.27
CA THR A 257 -31.62 15.27 -28.98
C THR A 257 -30.62 15.11 -27.83
N LEU A 258 -30.84 15.77 -26.69
CA LEU A 258 -29.95 15.68 -25.53
C LEU A 258 -29.72 14.22 -25.07
N GLU A 259 -30.78 13.41 -25.06
CA GLU A 259 -30.67 11.99 -24.72
C GLU A 259 -29.87 11.21 -25.76
N GLU A 260 -30.10 11.42 -27.06
CA GLU A 260 -29.29 10.77 -28.10
C GLU A 260 -27.81 11.17 -28.02
N LYS A 261 -27.52 12.43 -27.70
CA LYS A 261 -26.16 12.92 -27.46
C LYS A 261 -25.51 12.16 -26.30
N LYS A 262 -26.22 11.97 -25.18
CA LYS A 262 -25.73 11.16 -24.03
C LYS A 262 -25.47 9.71 -24.44
N GLN A 263 -26.36 9.11 -25.22
CA GLN A 263 -26.22 7.73 -25.69
C GLN A 263 -25.00 7.54 -26.62
N VAL A 264 -24.78 8.48 -27.56
CA VAL A 264 -23.59 8.51 -28.42
C VAL A 264 -22.32 8.69 -27.59
N ALA A 265 -22.32 9.66 -26.67
CA ALA A 265 -21.17 9.94 -25.81
C ALA A 265 -20.81 8.71 -24.96
N LEU A 266 -21.81 8.01 -24.40
CA LEU A 266 -21.58 6.80 -23.62
C LEU A 266 -20.99 5.67 -24.48
N ALA A 267 -21.47 5.48 -25.70
CA ALA A 267 -20.97 4.45 -26.60
C ALA A 267 -19.50 4.70 -26.98
N ILE A 268 -19.15 5.92 -27.39
CA ILE A 268 -17.77 6.34 -27.68
C ILE A 268 -16.88 6.17 -26.44
N PHE A 269 -17.36 6.64 -25.29
CA PHE A 269 -16.63 6.55 -24.03
C PHE A 269 -16.30 5.10 -23.64
N LYS A 270 -17.29 4.20 -23.70
CA LYS A 270 -17.12 2.79 -23.35
C LYS A 270 -16.13 2.10 -24.28
N GLU A 271 -16.24 2.35 -25.59
CA GLU A 271 -15.34 1.77 -26.59
C GLU A 271 -13.88 2.17 -26.34
N VAL A 272 -13.60 3.47 -26.20
CA VAL A 272 -12.24 3.96 -25.94
C VAL A 272 -11.72 3.49 -24.58
N SER A 273 -12.57 3.42 -23.55
CA SER A 273 -12.18 2.93 -22.22
C SER A 273 -11.78 1.46 -22.23
N ILE A 274 -12.53 0.59 -22.91
CA ILE A 274 -12.16 -0.84 -23.01
C ILE A 274 -10.83 -1.01 -23.76
N GLU A 275 -10.63 -0.27 -24.85
CA GLU A 275 -9.38 -0.32 -25.62
C GLU A 275 -8.19 0.27 -24.85
N PHE A 276 -8.42 1.30 -24.05
CA PHE A 276 -7.39 1.92 -23.22
C PHE A 276 -6.95 0.99 -22.10
N GLU A 277 -7.89 0.38 -21.37
CA GLU A 277 -7.59 -0.62 -20.33
C GLU A 277 -6.87 -1.85 -20.93
N GLY A 278 -7.31 -2.31 -22.11
CA GLY A 278 -6.62 -3.36 -22.87
C GLY A 278 -5.23 -2.95 -23.36
N PHE A 279 -4.98 -1.65 -23.54
CA PHE A 279 -3.66 -1.15 -23.89
C PHE A 279 -2.74 -1.04 -22.67
N GLN A 280 -3.28 -0.72 -21.48
CA GLN A 280 -2.51 -0.73 -20.23
C GLN A 280 -1.97 -2.11 -19.88
N SER A 281 -2.63 -3.20 -20.30
CA SER A 281 -2.06 -4.55 -20.16
C SER A 281 -0.82 -4.76 -21.01
N LEU A 282 -0.61 -4.00 -22.09
CA LEU A 282 0.64 -4.02 -22.86
C LEU A 282 1.82 -3.41 -22.07
N GLY A 283 1.55 -2.55 -21.10
CA GLY A 283 2.53 -2.05 -20.12
C GLY A 283 3.13 -3.14 -19.23
N PHE A 284 2.56 -4.35 -19.22
CA PHE A 284 3.15 -5.56 -18.67
C PHE A 284 4.51 -5.91 -19.31
N ILE A 285 4.65 -5.67 -20.62
CA ILE A 285 5.91 -5.91 -21.36
C ILE A 285 7.03 -4.97 -20.89
N ILE A 286 6.69 -3.83 -20.27
CA ILE A 286 7.62 -2.80 -19.78
C ILE A 286 7.69 -2.76 -18.25
N GLY A 287 7.21 -3.81 -17.55
CA GLY A 287 7.39 -3.98 -16.10
C GLY A 287 6.43 -3.21 -15.18
N LYS A 288 5.28 -2.70 -15.66
CA LYS A 288 4.27 -1.98 -14.84
C LYS A 288 2.87 -2.59 -14.88
N GLY A 289 2.74 -3.84 -15.32
CA GLY A 289 1.51 -4.39 -15.91
C GLY A 289 0.39 -4.90 -15.01
N HIS A 290 0.39 -4.66 -13.70
CA HIS A 290 -0.69 -5.18 -12.85
C HIS A 290 -1.91 -4.26 -12.75
N SER A 291 -1.88 -3.05 -13.33
CA SER A 291 -2.93 -2.03 -13.15
C SER A 291 -4.06 -2.04 -14.20
N SER A 292 -4.04 -2.90 -15.21
CA SER A 292 -5.15 -2.94 -16.20
C SER A 292 -6.40 -3.60 -15.60
N PHE A 293 -7.59 -3.05 -15.87
CA PHE A 293 -8.88 -3.61 -15.48
C PHE A 293 -9.01 -3.92 -13.98
N GLU A 294 -8.41 -3.11 -13.12
CA GLU A 294 -8.65 -3.23 -11.68
C GLU A 294 -10.15 -3.17 -11.38
N PRO A 295 -10.64 -3.81 -10.31
CA PRO A 295 -12.06 -3.82 -10.00
C PRO A 295 -12.69 -2.42 -9.88
N ALA A 296 -11.87 -1.40 -9.60
CA ALA A 296 -12.27 0.00 -9.50
C ALA A 296 -12.33 0.76 -10.84
N ASP A 297 -11.52 0.39 -11.85
CA ASP A 297 -11.21 1.27 -12.99
C ASP A 297 -12.45 1.62 -13.83
N LEU A 298 -13.08 0.63 -14.46
CA LEU A 298 -14.21 0.86 -15.36
C LEU A 298 -15.40 1.49 -14.64
N ILE A 299 -15.62 1.18 -13.36
CA ILE A 299 -16.71 1.75 -12.58
C ILE A 299 -16.42 3.19 -12.18
N SER A 300 -15.22 3.51 -11.73
CA SER A 300 -14.82 4.90 -11.50
C SER A 300 -14.91 5.73 -12.77
N ASN A 301 -14.42 5.20 -13.90
CA ASN A 301 -14.52 5.88 -15.19
C ASN A 301 -16.00 6.12 -15.58
N LEU A 302 -16.88 5.13 -15.38
CA LEU A 302 -18.31 5.27 -15.64
C LEU A 302 -18.97 6.31 -14.72
N ILE A 303 -18.62 6.32 -13.45
CA ILE A 303 -19.09 7.32 -12.48
C ILE A 303 -18.66 8.72 -12.94
N SER A 304 -17.41 8.88 -13.39
CA SER A 304 -16.96 10.14 -13.97
C SER A 304 -17.74 10.51 -15.23
N PHE A 305 -18.18 9.54 -16.04
CA PHE A 305 -19.05 9.81 -17.17
C PHE A 305 -20.40 10.40 -16.71
N TYR A 306 -21.07 9.72 -15.79
CA TYR A 306 -22.38 10.13 -15.31
C TYR A 306 -22.38 11.50 -14.63
N ARG A 307 -21.40 11.81 -13.77
CA ARG A 307 -21.34 13.13 -13.11
C ARG A 307 -21.14 14.29 -14.11
N ILE A 308 -20.50 14.03 -15.26
CA ILE A 308 -20.23 15.05 -16.28
C ILE A 308 -21.48 15.32 -17.13
N VAL A 309 -22.21 14.26 -17.52
CA VAL A 309 -23.41 14.41 -18.36
C VAL A 309 -24.67 14.77 -17.55
N ASN A 310 -24.65 14.50 -16.25
CA ASN A 310 -25.71 14.78 -15.28
C ASN A 310 -25.11 15.53 -14.06
N PRO A 311 -24.94 16.86 -14.12
CA PRO A 311 -24.26 17.66 -13.09
C PRO A 311 -24.86 17.57 -11.68
N GLU A 312 -26.12 17.14 -11.56
CA GLU A 312 -26.79 16.89 -10.28
C GLU A 312 -26.25 15.66 -9.53
N LEU A 313 -25.42 14.83 -10.17
CA LEU A 313 -24.71 13.70 -9.57
C LEU A 313 -23.31 14.14 -9.12
N ASN A 314 -23.26 14.92 -8.04
CA ASN A 314 -22.00 15.28 -7.40
C ASN A 314 -21.40 14.12 -6.57
N GLU A 315 -20.16 14.29 -6.10
CA GLU A 315 -19.42 13.28 -5.33
C GLU A 315 -20.20 12.80 -4.11
N GLU A 316 -20.68 13.71 -3.27
CA GLU A 316 -21.45 13.40 -2.06
C GLU A 316 -22.68 12.52 -2.37
N LYS A 317 -23.47 12.91 -3.38
CA LYS A 317 -24.67 12.17 -3.77
C LYS A 317 -24.31 10.79 -4.32
N ILE A 318 -23.24 10.68 -5.11
CA ILE A 318 -22.79 9.41 -5.66
C ILE A 318 -22.30 8.47 -4.55
N LEU A 319 -21.50 8.96 -3.61
CA LEU A 319 -21.00 8.16 -2.49
C LEU A 319 -22.16 7.71 -1.58
N LYS A 320 -23.14 8.57 -1.35
CA LYS A 320 -24.38 8.22 -0.63
C LYS A 320 -25.20 7.14 -1.34
N LEU A 321 -25.43 7.27 -2.65
CA LEU A 321 -26.12 6.25 -3.45
C LEU A 321 -25.34 4.93 -3.48
N SER A 322 -24.01 5.03 -3.50
CA SER A 322 -23.10 3.89 -3.54
C SER A 322 -22.98 3.20 -2.17
N LYS A 323 -23.42 3.84 -1.07
CA LYS A 323 -23.23 3.38 0.31
C LYS A 323 -21.74 3.14 0.60
N GLU A 324 -21.00 4.24 0.68
CA GLU A 324 -19.60 4.26 1.08
C GLU A 324 -19.39 3.61 2.46
N LEU A 325 -18.38 2.75 2.55
CA LEU A 325 -17.90 2.18 3.81
C LEU A 325 -16.84 3.09 4.45
N THR A 326 -16.55 2.89 5.74
CA THR A 326 -15.40 3.55 6.36
C THR A 326 -14.07 3.05 5.78
N ILE A 327 -12.98 3.75 6.13
CA ILE A 327 -11.62 3.34 5.75
C ILE A 327 -11.31 1.95 6.31
N GLU A 328 -11.60 1.72 7.58
CA GLU A 328 -11.34 0.48 8.30
C GLU A 328 -12.16 -0.67 7.70
N GLU A 329 -13.45 -0.44 7.44
CA GLU A 329 -14.32 -1.41 6.79
C GLU A 329 -13.84 -1.77 5.37
N SER A 330 -13.34 -0.78 4.62
CA SER A 330 -12.74 -1.00 3.30
C SER A 330 -11.45 -1.81 3.41
N ILE A 331 -10.59 -1.52 4.39
CA ILE A 331 -9.38 -2.30 4.66
C ILE A 331 -9.74 -3.75 5.01
N GLU A 332 -10.77 -3.98 5.83
CA GLU A 332 -11.25 -5.34 6.13
C GLU A 332 -11.70 -6.08 4.86
N VAL A 333 -12.43 -5.41 3.96
CA VAL A 333 -12.83 -5.99 2.66
C VAL A 333 -11.59 -6.33 1.83
N TYR A 334 -10.61 -5.43 1.74
CA TYR A 334 -9.37 -5.66 1.00
C TYR A 334 -8.58 -6.85 1.54
N ARG A 335 -8.36 -6.90 2.87
CA ARG A 335 -7.61 -7.98 3.54
C ARG A 335 -8.28 -9.34 3.38
N LYS A 336 -9.60 -9.39 3.32
CA LYS A 336 -10.35 -10.63 3.06
C LYS A 336 -10.10 -11.20 1.65
N TYR A 337 -9.68 -10.36 0.71
CA TYR A 337 -9.44 -10.74 -0.68
C TYR A 337 -8.02 -10.29 -1.12
N PRO A 338 -6.96 -10.96 -0.62
CA PRO A 338 -5.58 -10.64 -1.00
C PRO A 338 -5.42 -10.67 -2.52
N GLY A 339 -4.70 -9.69 -3.07
CA GLY A 339 -4.50 -9.56 -4.51
C GLY A 339 -5.67 -8.93 -5.27
N THR A 340 -6.66 -8.33 -4.59
CA THR A 340 -7.86 -7.69 -5.19
C THR A 340 -7.56 -6.83 -6.42
N PHE A 341 -6.47 -6.05 -6.41
CA PHE A 341 -6.12 -5.15 -7.50
C PHE A 341 -5.10 -5.74 -8.48
N THR A 342 -4.42 -6.83 -8.13
CA THR A 342 -3.30 -7.37 -8.93
C THR A 342 -3.61 -8.69 -9.63
N GLU A 343 -4.46 -9.55 -9.06
CA GLU A 343 -4.76 -10.88 -9.60
C GLU A 343 -5.86 -10.86 -10.67
N GLU A 344 -5.66 -11.65 -11.73
CA GLU A 344 -6.60 -11.75 -12.86
C GLU A 344 -8.03 -12.13 -12.43
N LYS A 345 -8.17 -13.00 -11.42
CA LYS A 345 -9.48 -13.45 -10.92
C LYS A 345 -10.33 -12.30 -10.37
N TYR A 346 -9.73 -11.19 -9.95
CA TYR A 346 -10.43 -10.01 -9.41
C TYR A 346 -10.61 -8.88 -10.42
N LYS A 347 -10.01 -8.97 -11.60
CA LYS A 347 -10.17 -7.97 -12.66
C LYS A 347 -11.64 -7.81 -13.07
N ASN A 348 -12.00 -6.58 -13.47
CA ASN A 348 -13.34 -6.23 -13.92
C ASN A 348 -13.31 -5.67 -15.34
N ARG A 349 -13.81 -6.45 -16.30
CA ARG A 349 -13.86 -6.10 -17.73
C ARG A 349 -15.25 -5.63 -18.18
N LYS A 350 -16.13 -5.30 -17.23
CA LYS A 350 -17.50 -4.88 -17.49
C LYS A 350 -17.78 -3.53 -16.82
N PHE A 351 -18.65 -2.75 -17.44
CA PHE A 351 -19.24 -1.53 -16.84
C PHE A 351 -20.33 -1.88 -15.82
N HIS A 352 -20.05 -2.85 -14.96
CA HIS A 352 -20.91 -3.24 -13.84
C HIS A 352 -20.03 -3.55 -12.63
N PRO A 353 -20.43 -3.16 -11.40
CA PRO A 353 -19.61 -3.41 -10.22
C PRO A 353 -19.27 -4.88 -10.03
N LYS A 354 -18.03 -5.13 -9.64
CA LYS A 354 -17.62 -6.43 -9.12
C LYS A 354 -17.72 -6.38 -7.60
N TYR A 355 -18.63 -7.17 -7.07
CA TYR A 355 -18.88 -7.22 -5.64
C TYR A 355 -18.01 -8.26 -4.95
N PHE A 356 -17.57 -7.92 -3.74
CA PHE A 356 -16.74 -8.71 -2.86
C PHE A 356 -17.57 -9.04 -1.60
N PRO A 357 -18.02 -10.29 -1.41
CA PRO A 357 -18.85 -10.66 -0.27
C PRO A 357 -18.25 -10.29 1.09
N ASN A 358 -18.94 -9.47 1.86
CA ASN A 358 -18.43 -8.99 3.15
C ASN A 358 -19.59 -8.81 4.15
N LYS A 359 -19.24 -8.60 5.42
CA LYS A 359 -20.21 -8.48 6.52
C LYS A 359 -20.96 -7.14 6.54
N HIS A 360 -20.44 -6.12 5.86
CA HIS A 360 -20.95 -4.75 5.86
C HIS A 360 -22.03 -4.52 4.80
N CYS A 361 -21.97 -5.26 3.70
CA CYS A 361 -22.81 -5.05 2.54
C CYS A 361 -23.81 -6.19 2.31
N ASN A 362 -25.10 -5.87 2.45
CA ASN A 362 -26.19 -6.80 2.18
C ASN A 362 -26.91 -6.46 0.87
N ASN A 363 -27.09 -7.45 0.00
CA ASN A 363 -27.83 -7.36 -1.27
C ASN A 363 -27.42 -6.14 -2.12
N PRO A 364 -26.15 -6.08 -2.57
CA PRO A 364 -25.63 -4.93 -3.30
C PRO A 364 -26.39 -4.73 -4.61
N LYS A 365 -26.74 -3.48 -4.92
CA LYS A 365 -27.44 -3.11 -6.17
C LYS A 365 -26.87 -1.83 -6.73
N PHE A 366 -26.35 -1.89 -7.96
CA PHE A 366 -25.78 -0.71 -8.61
C PHE A 366 -26.85 0.40 -8.73
N PRO A 367 -26.55 1.66 -8.37
CA PRO A 367 -27.54 2.74 -8.38
C PRO A 367 -28.15 2.94 -9.76
N LYS A 368 -29.47 3.17 -9.81
CA LYS A 368 -30.20 3.32 -11.08
C LYS A 368 -29.78 4.60 -11.81
N GLU A 369 -29.45 5.63 -11.05
CA GLU A 369 -28.96 6.93 -11.49
C GLU A 369 -27.67 6.83 -12.30
N LEU A 370 -26.84 5.82 -12.03
CA LEU A 370 -25.58 5.51 -12.73
C LEU A 370 -25.78 4.49 -13.87
N GLN A 371 -27.03 4.24 -14.26
CA GLN A 371 -27.42 3.27 -15.30
C GLN A 371 -28.56 3.77 -16.19
N THR A 372 -28.91 5.07 -16.10
CA THR A 372 -30.06 5.63 -16.83
C THR A 372 -29.85 5.70 -18.33
N ILE A 373 -28.59 5.81 -18.79
CA ILE A 373 -28.25 5.98 -20.20
C ILE A 373 -27.96 4.61 -20.81
N LYS A 374 -28.72 4.25 -21.84
CA LYS A 374 -28.47 3.05 -22.67
C LYS A 374 -27.56 3.42 -23.82
N ASP A 375 -26.42 2.77 -23.95
CA ASP A 375 -25.56 2.96 -25.11
C ASP A 375 -26.23 2.47 -26.40
N ILE A 376 -25.86 3.12 -27.51
CA ILE A 376 -26.35 2.78 -28.84
C ILE A 376 -25.23 2.12 -29.65
N LYS A 377 -25.61 1.30 -30.64
CA LYS A 377 -24.68 0.71 -31.60
C LYS A 377 -24.31 1.72 -32.68
N LYS A 378 -23.11 1.58 -33.24
CA LYS A 378 -22.68 2.33 -34.42
C LYS A 378 -23.69 2.18 -35.56
N GLY A 379 -23.89 3.26 -36.31
CA GLY A 379 -24.86 3.36 -37.39
C GLY A 379 -25.05 4.81 -37.82
N ILE A 380 -26.30 5.20 -38.06
CA ILE A 380 -26.65 6.52 -38.62
C ILE A 380 -26.33 7.66 -37.64
N LYS A 381 -26.50 7.44 -36.33
CA LYS A 381 -26.28 8.50 -35.32
C LYS A 381 -24.80 8.75 -35.04
N PHE A 382 -23.99 7.70 -35.06
CA PHE A 382 -22.54 7.80 -34.94
C PHE A 382 -21.86 6.58 -35.55
N ARG A 383 -20.65 6.77 -36.10
CA ARG A 383 -19.83 5.72 -36.70
C ARG A 383 -18.36 6.14 -36.68
N ASP A 384 -17.46 5.25 -37.07
CA ASP A 384 -16.04 5.62 -37.21
C ASP A 384 -15.89 6.72 -38.29
N TRP A 385 -15.00 7.67 -38.03
CA TRP A 385 -14.71 8.73 -38.99
C TRP A 385 -14.02 8.15 -40.24
N ILE A 386 -14.45 8.58 -41.42
CA ILE A 386 -13.84 8.19 -42.70
C ILE A 386 -13.18 9.41 -43.29
N THR A 387 -11.86 9.37 -43.46
CA THR A 387 -11.01 10.48 -43.93
C THR A 387 -11.41 11.02 -45.31
N LEU A 388 -11.99 10.18 -46.16
CA LEU A 388 -12.49 10.57 -47.49
C LEU A 388 -13.65 11.59 -47.45
N PHE A 389 -14.36 11.72 -46.32
CA PHE A 389 -15.46 12.68 -46.15
C PHE A 389 -15.08 13.90 -45.30
N ASP A 390 -13.78 14.15 -45.12
CA ASP A 390 -13.25 15.37 -44.51
C ASP A 390 -13.32 16.53 -45.52
N ILE A 391 -13.81 17.69 -45.08
CA ILE A 391 -13.94 18.90 -45.91
C ILE A 391 -12.63 19.40 -46.52
N HIS A 392 -11.49 18.90 -46.01
CA HIS A 392 -10.17 19.24 -46.51
C HIS A 392 -9.37 18.07 -47.08
N GLY A 393 -9.99 16.90 -47.28
CA GLY A 393 -9.31 15.73 -47.87
C GLY A 393 -8.03 15.31 -47.13
N GLY A 394 -8.01 15.45 -45.80
CA GLY A 394 -6.84 15.15 -44.96
C GLY A 394 -5.77 16.24 -44.88
N LYS A 395 -6.01 17.46 -45.40
CA LYS A 395 -5.13 18.63 -45.20
C LYS A 395 -5.71 19.56 -44.13
N PRO A 396 -4.94 20.07 -43.15
CA PRO A 396 -5.47 21.05 -42.20
C PRO A 396 -5.94 22.32 -42.92
N PRO A 397 -6.98 23.04 -42.43
CA PRO A 397 -7.31 24.36 -42.96
C PRO A 397 -6.10 25.27 -42.77
N ILE A 398 -5.55 25.79 -43.87
CA ILE A 398 -4.53 26.83 -43.84
C ILE A 398 -5.22 28.07 -43.29
N THR A 399 -4.99 28.36 -42.03
CA THR A 399 -5.43 29.63 -41.42
C THR A 399 -4.70 30.76 -42.13
N GLY A 400 -5.43 31.56 -42.91
CA GLY A 400 -5.00 32.89 -43.32
C GLY A 400 -5.12 33.20 -44.81
N SER A 401 -6.33 33.45 -45.29
CA SER A 401 -6.54 34.55 -46.24
C SER A 401 -7.92 35.14 -46.00
N LYS A 402 -7.94 36.31 -45.35
CA LYS A 402 -9.09 37.20 -45.36
C LYS A 402 -9.30 37.68 -46.81
N SER A 403 -10.54 37.64 -47.28
CA SER A 403 -11.07 38.61 -48.24
C SER A 403 -12.08 39.46 -47.52
#